data_AF-A0A0P6YY70-F1
#
_entry.id   AF-A0A0P6YY70-F1
#
_cell.length_a   1.000
_cell.length_b   1.000
_cell.length_c   1.000
_cell.angle_alpha   90.00
_cell.angle_beta   90.00
_cell.angle_gamma   90.00
#
_symmetry.space_group_name_H-M   'P 1'
#
loop_
_entity.id
_entity.type
_entity.pdbx_description
1 polymer ?
#
loop_
_entity_poly.entity_id
_entity_poly.type
_entity_poly.pdbx_seq_one_letter_code
_entity_poly.pdbx_strand_id
1 'polypeptide(L)' 'MSSWARKFYAKQAEWSGIYWGNVEERHRRKAEWAYSVIGVPPKRVLELGAGGGQNAIALAEKG' A
#
# COMPACT_ATOMS: atom_id res chain seq x y z
N MET A 1 14.22 -9.99 2.68
CA MET A 1 14.19 -8.73 3.46
C MET A 1 15.34 -8.77 4.47
N SER A 2 16.14 -7.73 4.57
CA SER A 2 17.27 -7.69 5.50
C SER A 2 16.81 -7.78 6.97
N SER A 3 17.68 -8.28 7.84
CA SER A 3 17.37 -8.46 9.27
C SER A 3 17.04 -7.15 9.99
N TRP A 4 17.68 -6.05 9.60
CA TRP A 4 17.41 -4.71 10.16
C TRP A 4 16.02 -4.21 9.79
N ALA A 5 15.60 -4.36 8.53
CA ALA A 5 14.33 -3.85 8.03
C ALA A 5 13.18 -4.56 8.74
N ARG A 6 13.29 -5.88 8.90
CA ARG A 6 12.28 -6.66 9.65
C ARG A 6 12.10 -6.15 11.08
N LYS A 7 13.19 -5.89 11.80
CA LYS A 7 13.14 -5.37 13.19
C LYS A 7 12.51 -3.97 13.24
N PHE A 8 12.89 -3.10 12.32
CA PHE A 8 12.36 -1.75 12.23
C PHE A 8 10.84 -1.77 11.98
N TYR A 9 10.38 -2.46 10.94
CA TYR A 9 8.96 -2.50 10.60
C TYR A 9 8.12 -3.21 11.67
N ALA A 10 8.67 -4.22 12.35
CA ALA A 10 8.00 -4.85 13.49
C ALA A 10 7.80 -3.85 14.64
N LYS A 11 8.82 -3.07 15.01
CA LYS A 11 8.70 -2.06 16.07
C LYS A 11 7.79 -0.91 15.68
N GLN A 12 7.87 -0.45 14.44
CA GLN A 12 6.96 0.58 13.95
C GLN A 12 5.50 0.08 13.96
N ALA A 13 5.26 -1.17 13.59
CA ALA A 13 3.93 -1.78 13.65
C ALA A 13 3.40 -1.85 15.09
N GLU A 14 4.23 -2.30 16.02
CA GLU A 14 3.92 -2.37 17.46
C GLU A 14 3.54 -1.01 18.03
N TRP A 15 4.26 0.06 17.67
CA TRP A 15 4.03 1.39 18.23
C TRP A 15 2.89 2.16 17.58
N SER A 16 2.70 2.01 16.27
CA SER A 16 1.81 2.89 15.51
C SER A 16 0.56 2.21 14.96
N GLY A 17 0.54 0.88 14.88
CA GLY A 17 -0.58 0.11 14.33
C GLY A 17 -0.86 0.33 12.84
N ILE A 18 -0.07 1.17 12.14
CA ILE A 18 -0.40 1.69 10.81
C ILE A 18 -0.40 0.64 9.69
N TYR A 19 0.21 -0.52 9.92
CA TYR A 19 0.36 -1.56 8.90
C TYR A 19 -0.81 -2.55 8.87
N TRP A 20 -1.65 -2.58 9.90
CA TRP A 20 -2.69 -3.61 10.08
C TRP A 20 -4.12 -3.04 10.02
N GLY A 21 -4.28 -1.78 9.62
CA GLY A 21 -5.57 -1.12 9.53
C GLY A 21 -6.35 -1.47 8.27
N ASN A 22 -7.65 -1.16 8.30
CA ASN A 22 -8.54 -1.27 7.15
C ASN A 22 -8.15 -0.32 6.01
N VAL A 23 -8.66 -0.58 4.82
CA VAL A 23 -8.57 0.36 3.69
C VAL A 23 -9.45 1.58 3.96
N GLU A 24 -8.82 2.63 4.45
CA GLU A 24 -9.41 3.97 4.62
C GLU A 24 -9.49 4.80 3.33
N GLU A 25 -10.29 5.87 3.38
CA GLU A 25 -10.49 6.85 2.31
C GLU A 25 -9.19 7.43 1.75
N ARG A 26 -8.18 7.67 2.61
CA ARG A 26 -6.87 8.17 2.17
C ARG A 26 -6.16 7.22 1.19
N HIS A 27 -6.36 5.90 1.33
CA HIS A 27 -5.76 4.91 0.44
C HIS A 27 -6.49 4.90 -0.90
N ARG A 28 -7.83 5.01 -0.88
CA ARG A 28 -8.64 5.14 -2.09
C ARG A 28 -8.28 6.38 -2.89
N ARG A 29 -8.13 7.55 -2.25
CA ARG A 29 -7.68 8.77 -2.94
C ARG A 29 -6.31 8.63 -3.59
N LYS A 30 -5.37 7.93 -2.93
CA LYS A 30 -4.06 7.62 -3.54
C LYS A 30 -4.20 6.68 -4.73
N ALA A 31 -5.08 5.69 -4.65
CA ALA A 31 -5.36 4.79 -5.76
C ALA A 31 -5.98 5.54 -6.95
N GLU A 32 -6.92 6.47 -6.74
CA GLU A 32 -7.46 7.33 -7.82
C GLU A 32 -6.36 8.16 -8.48
N TRP A 33 -5.50 8.77 -7.66
CA TRP A 33 -4.40 9.58 -8.17
C TRP A 33 -3.43 8.73 -9.00
N ALA A 34 -3.03 7.56 -8.49
CA ALA A 34 -2.23 6.61 -9.25
C ALA A 34 -2.94 6.24 -10.57
N TYR A 35 -4.20 5.79 -10.51
CA TYR A 35 -5.00 5.38 -11.66
C TYR A 35 -5.08 6.47 -12.75
N SER A 36 -5.22 7.74 -12.35
CA SER A 36 -5.23 8.89 -13.28
C SER A 36 -3.91 9.11 -14.03
N VAL A 37 -2.79 8.66 -13.46
CA VAL A 37 -1.45 8.81 -14.07
C VAL A 37 -1.10 7.62 -14.95
N ILE A 38 -1.46 6.39 -14.54
CA ILE A 38 -1.10 5.17 -15.30
C ILE A 38 -1.83 5.10 -16.64
N GLY A 39 -3.12 5.52 -16.70
CA GLY A 39 -3.94 5.57 -17.91
C GLY A 39 -4.21 4.20 -18.56
N VAL A 40 -5.48 3.86 -18.82
CA VAL A 40 -6.00 2.53 -19.26
C VAL A 40 -5.58 1.38 -18.30
N PRO A 41 -6.46 0.42 -17.93
CA PRO A 41 -6.14 -0.50 -16.84
C PRO A 41 -4.86 -1.30 -17.12
N PRO A 42 -3.76 -1.12 -16.35
CA PRO A 42 -2.59 -1.96 -16.49
C PRO A 42 -2.95 -3.37 -16.02
N LYS A 43 -2.80 -4.37 -16.89
CA LYS A 43 -3.15 -5.77 -16.56
C LYS A 43 -2.50 -6.28 -15.25
N ARG A 44 -1.36 -5.71 -14.85
CA ARG A 44 -0.62 -5.99 -13.62
C ARG A 44 0.16 -4.76 -13.15
N VAL A 45 0.02 -4.39 -11.87
CA VAL A 45 0.78 -3.31 -11.22
C VAL A 45 1.74 -3.90 -10.18
N LEU A 46 2.97 -3.38 -10.12
CA LEU A 46 3.93 -3.68 -9.07
C LEU A 46 4.09 -2.46 -8.15
N GLU A 47 3.70 -2.58 -6.89
CA GLU A 47 3.99 -1.58 -5.85
C GLU A 47 5.30 -1.92 -5.13
N LEU A 48 6.24 -0.97 -5.10
CA LEU A 48 7.47 -1.10 -4.34
C LEU A 48 7.32 -0.45 -2.96
N GLY A 49 7.65 -1.20 -1.90
CA GLY A 49 7.54 -0.69 -0.54
C GLY A 49 6.09 -0.52 -0.07
N ALA A 50 5.22 -1.49 -0.35
CA ALA A 50 3.78 -1.42 -0.09
C ALA A 50 3.36 -1.23 1.38
N GLY A 51 4.30 -1.28 2.33
CA GLY A 51 4.01 -1.14 3.74
C GLY A 51 3.01 -2.21 4.21
N GLY A 52 1.84 -1.76 4.68
CA GLY A 52 0.74 -2.63 5.11
C GLY A 52 -0.14 -3.15 3.97
N GLY A 53 0.11 -2.72 2.73
CA GLY A 53 -0.61 -3.18 1.53
C GLY A 53 -1.96 -2.49 1.28
N GLN A 54 -2.38 -1.54 2.10
CA GLN A 54 -3.69 -0.89 1.94
C GLN A 54 -3.81 -0.11 0.61
N ASN A 55 -2.73 0.51 0.13
CA ASN A 55 -2.73 1.16 -1.19
C ASN A 55 -2.81 0.13 -2.31
N ALA A 56 -2.04 -0.98 -2.22
CA ALA A 56 -2.09 -2.08 -3.18
C ALA A 56 -3.51 -2.65 -3.31
N ILE A 57 -4.18 -2.89 -2.17
CA ILE A 57 -5.55 -3.39 -2.14
C ILE A 57 -6.49 -2.36 -2.79
N ALA A 58 -6.42 -1.10 -2.38
CA ALA A 58 -7.26 -0.03 -2.94
C ALA A 58 -7.07 0.15 -4.47
N LEU A 59 -5.85 -0.06 -4.96
CA LEU A 59 -5.57 0.00 -6.40
C LEU A 59 -6.07 -1.25 -7.12
N ALA A 60 -5.95 -2.44 -6.53
CA ALA A 60 -6.46 -3.69 -7.11
C ALA A 60 -8.00 -3.69 -7.25
N GLU A 61 -8.72 -3.00 -6.37
CA GLU A 61 -10.17 -2.80 -6.47
C GLU A 61 -10.60 -1.99 -7.72
N LYS A 62 -9.66 -1.34 -8.44
CA LYS A 62 -9.91 -0.57 -9.66
C LYS A 62 -9.88 -1.39 -10.96
N GLY A 63 -9.50 -2.66 -10.89
CA GLY A 63 -9.30 -3.53 -12.07
C GLY A 63 -7.93 -3.38 -12.71
#